data_AF-A0A812TX51-F1
#
_entry.id   AF-A0A812TX51-F1
#
_cell.length_a   1.000
_cell.length_b   1.000
_cell.length_c   1.000
_cell.angle_alpha   90.00
_cell.angle_beta   90.00
_cell.angle_gamma   90.00
#
_symmetry.space_group_name_H-M   'P 1'
#
loop_
_entity.id
_entity.type
_entity.pdbx_description
1 polymer ?
#
loop_
_entity_poly.entity_id
_entity_poly.type
_entity_poly.pdbx_seq_one_letter_code
_entity_poly.pdbx_strand_id
1 'polypeptide(L)'
;MVVWPKWEVYEECLAKDRLMSANGDFQDFKKQVLKASVQEIDEQAAHAPVMWNFLIAFAAKKPFFRSLIIQVFNKLMQVPSWVAAWEADVELHKKVQTLHEDLQSAIGAQHEVLKKSIAPAALQSVTLVRVDERPQEVRLAIEKERMIDVIKEDLESDDWVVAEEEEEPVADPALSALQEGIDAVSAIDEPSQMDSCGLRALNQLRIGCIRCAGDDQPFLQEVDNAPKVFNFLLSFVKQKPASINGVAEVINLLMASSWCAVFEKNKLLQERLRELPKQLQASLGLQSSKVLAHIDAEARRSTMRMGSSLSSMRR
;
A
#
# COMPACT_ATOMS: atom_id res chain seq x y z
N MET A 1 -19.55 2.77 -17.61
CA MET A 1 -18.69 3.02 -18.79
C MET A 1 -17.32 3.37 -18.23
N VAL A 2 -16.28 2.63 -18.62
CA VAL A 2 -14.93 2.83 -18.09
C VAL A 2 -14.37 4.16 -18.61
N VAL A 3 -13.79 4.96 -17.72
CA VAL A 3 -13.14 6.22 -18.09
C VAL A 3 -11.65 5.94 -18.23
N TRP A 4 -11.18 5.84 -19.48
CA TRP A 4 -9.78 5.58 -19.76
C TRP A 4 -8.90 6.79 -19.43
N PRO A 5 -7.69 6.58 -18.90
CA PRO A 5 -6.76 7.66 -18.62
C PRO A 5 -6.26 8.31 -19.93
N LYS A 6 -5.73 9.52 -19.81
CA LYS A 6 -5.09 10.22 -20.94
C LYS A 6 -3.79 9.50 -21.29
N TRP A 7 -3.73 8.92 -22.49
CA TRP A 7 -2.60 8.09 -22.93
C TRP A 7 -1.29 8.87 -23.00
N GLU A 8 -1.37 10.18 -23.25
CA GLU A 8 -0.23 11.11 -23.30
C GLU A 8 0.56 11.13 -21.99
N VAL A 9 -0.09 10.86 -20.85
CA VAL A 9 0.55 10.82 -19.52
C VAL A 9 1.58 9.69 -19.47
N TYR A 10 1.25 8.51 -20.01
CA TYR A 10 2.16 7.36 -20.02
C TYR A 10 3.31 7.55 -21.00
N GLU A 11 3.03 8.15 -22.16
CA GLU A 11 4.07 8.53 -23.13
C GLU A 11 5.05 9.54 -22.52
N GLU A 12 4.53 10.55 -21.82
CA GLU A 12 5.35 11.56 -21.15
C GLU A 12 6.14 10.94 -19.98
N CYS A 13 5.54 10.05 -19.20
CA CYS A 13 6.24 9.33 -18.12
C CYS A 13 7.39 8.48 -18.66
N LEU A 14 7.22 7.82 -19.80
CA LEU A 14 8.28 7.08 -20.48
C LEU A 14 9.36 8.02 -21.03
N ALA A 15 8.97 9.10 -21.72
CA ALA A 15 9.90 10.04 -22.34
C ALA A 15 10.76 10.78 -21.31
N LYS A 16 10.20 11.08 -20.13
CA LYS A 16 10.87 11.83 -19.05
C LYS A 16 11.44 10.94 -17.93
N ASP A 17 11.35 9.61 -18.05
CA ASP A 17 11.71 8.63 -16.99
C ASP A 17 11.07 8.96 -15.62
N ARG A 18 9.82 9.47 -15.61
CA ARG A 18 9.07 9.83 -14.38
C ARG A 18 8.38 8.63 -13.71
N LEU A 19 8.93 7.44 -13.89
CA LEU A 19 8.32 6.19 -13.41
C LEU A 19 8.26 6.10 -11.88
N MET A 20 9.11 6.85 -11.17
CA MET A 20 9.12 6.88 -9.71
C MET A 20 7.94 7.63 -9.10
N SER A 21 7.33 8.57 -9.84
CA SER A 21 6.16 9.35 -9.40
C SER A 21 4.84 8.86 -10.00
N ALA A 22 4.88 7.95 -10.99
CA ALA A 22 3.71 7.45 -11.71
C ALA A 22 2.86 6.41 -10.93
N ASN A 23 2.87 6.47 -9.58
CA ASN A 23 2.12 5.54 -8.74
C ASN A 23 0.60 5.73 -8.95
N GLY A 24 0.13 6.99 -8.96
CA GLY A 24 -1.27 7.33 -9.20
C GLY A 24 -1.72 6.87 -10.59
N ASP A 25 -0.97 7.26 -11.62
CA ASP A 25 -1.23 6.88 -13.02
C ASP A 25 -1.36 5.36 -13.21
N PHE A 26 -0.50 4.58 -12.54
CA PHE A 26 -0.57 3.12 -12.58
C PHE A 26 -1.81 2.59 -11.85
N GLN A 27 -2.12 3.10 -10.66
CA GLN A 27 -3.29 2.65 -9.90
C GLN A 27 -4.59 2.97 -10.62
N ASP A 28 -4.68 4.15 -11.24
CA ASP A 28 -5.83 4.54 -12.04
C ASP A 28 -5.99 3.62 -13.24
N PHE A 29 -4.92 3.40 -14.00
CA PHE A 29 -4.95 2.44 -15.12
C PHE A 29 -5.37 1.04 -14.67
N LYS A 30 -4.76 0.54 -13.59
CA LYS A 30 -5.09 -0.76 -13.00
C LYS A 30 -6.58 -0.86 -12.70
N LYS A 31 -7.13 0.12 -11.98
CA LYS A 31 -8.55 0.18 -11.62
C LYS A 31 -9.43 0.10 -12.87
N GLN A 32 -9.13 0.88 -13.92
CA GLN A 32 -9.90 0.88 -15.15
C GLN A 32 -9.80 -0.47 -15.89
N VAL A 33 -8.60 -1.03 -16.04
CA VAL A 33 -8.38 -2.32 -16.72
C VAL A 33 -9.09 -3.47 -16.02
N LEU A 34 -9.04 -3.52 -14.69
CA LEU A 34 -9.66 -4.62 -13.94
C LEU A 34 -11.19 -4.56 -13.98
N LYS A 35 -11.76 -3.35 -14.05
CA LYS A 35 -13.21 -3.14 -14.25
C LYS A 35 -13.67 -3.42 -15.68
N ALA A 36 -12.85 -3.07 -16.66
CA ALA A 36 -13.20 -3.14 -18.07
C ALA A 36 -13.52 -4.57 -18.55
N SER A 37 -14.47 -4.65 -19.47
CA SER A 37 -14.72 -5.83 -20.28
C SER A 37 -13.60 -6.05 -21.31
N VAL A 38 -13.51 -7.26 -21.86
CA VAL A 38 -12.55 -7.58 -22.92
C VAL A 38 -12.76 -6.69 -24.15
N GLN A 39 -14.00 -6.33 -24.46
CA GLN A 39 -14.35 -5.45 -25.58
C GLN A 39 -13.87 -4.00 -25.35
N GLU A 40 -14.13 -3.44 -24.17
CA GLU A 40 -13.66 -2.09 -23.81
C GLU A 40 -12.13 -1.99 -23.83
N ILE A 41 -11.42 -3.07 -23.43
CA ILE A 41 -9.96 -3.13 -23.53
C ILE A 41 -9.51 -3.23 -25.01
N ASP A 42 -10.20 -4.02 -25.82
CA ASP A 42 -9.89 -4.21 -27.25
C ASP A 42 -10.00 -2.90 -28.04
N GLU A 43 -10.97 -2.05 -27.70
CA GLU A 43 -11.11 -0.70 -28.27
C GLU A 43 -9.89 0.19 -28.03
N GLN A 44 -9.09 -0.11 -26.99
CA GLN A 44 -7.86 0.60 -26.66
C GLN A 44 -6.59 -0.05 -27.25
N ALA A 45 -6.72 -1.04 -28.12
CA ALA A 45 -5.58 -1.80 -28.66
C ALA A 45 -4.51 -0.93 -29.36
N ALA A 46 -4.89 0.22 -29.91
CA ALA A 46 -3.96 1.17 -30.50
C ALA A 46 -2.88 1.67 -29.51
N HIS A 47 -3.18 1.67 -28.22
CA HIS A 47 -2.29 2.14 -27.15
C HIS A 47 -1.50 1.01 -26.47
N ALA A 48 -1.74 -0.25 -26.85
CA ALA A 48 -1.08 -1.41 -26.25
C ALA A 48 0.47 -1.31 -26.27
N PRO A 49 1.14 -0.87 -27.36
CA PRO A 49 2.60 -0.77 -27.37
C PRO A 49 3.16 0.20 -26.30
N VAL A 50 2.53 1.36 -26.13
CA VAL A 50 2.93 2.36 -25.12
C VAL A 50 2.74 1.78 -23.72
N MET A 51 1.58 1.19 -23.48
CA MET A 51 1.24 0.66 -22.16
C MET A 51 2.12 -0.52 -21.76
N TRP A 52 2.43 -1.43 -22.68
CA TRP A 52 3.38 -2.51 -22.39
C TRP A 52 4.76 -1.99 -22.01
N ASN A 53 5.25 -0.97 -22.73
CA ASN A 53 6.52 -0.32 -22.39
C ASN A 53 6.46 0.34 -21.00
N PHE A 54 5.37 1.04 -20.68
CA PHE A 54 5.15 1.64 -19.37
C PHE A 54 5.18 0.59 -18.26
N LEU A 55 4.37 -0.48 -18.38
CA LEU A 55 4.25 -1.48 -17.33
C LEU A 55 5.58 -2.18 -17.04
N ILE A 56 6.37 -2.51 -18.07
CA ILE A 56 7.69 -3.13 -17.88
C ILE A 56 8.67 -2.16 -17.23
N ALA A 57 8.72 -0.92 -17.72
CA ALA A 57 9.63 0.08 -17.16
C ALA A 57 9.26 0.41 -15.71
N PHE A 58 7.96 0.54 -15.41
CA PHE A 58 7.43 0.73 -14.07
C PHE A 58 7.82 -0.45 -13.17
N ALA A 59 7.61 -1.69 -13.63
CA ALA A 59 7.95 -2.89 -12.87
C ALA A 59 9.45 -2.99 -12.54
N ALA A 60 10.32 -2.52 -13.43
CA ALA A 60 11.77 -2.47 -13.20
C ALA A 60 12.15 -1.53 -12.05
N LYS A 61 11.43 -0.40 -11.89
CA LYS A 61 11.69 0.60 -10.85
C LYS A 61 10.94 0.32 -9.54
N LYS A 62 9.81 -0.40 -9.62
CA LYS A 62 8.82 -0.52 -8.55
C LYS A 62 8.47 -1.98 -8.24
N PRO A 63 9.43 -2.79 -7.74
CA PRO A 63 9.23 -4.22 -7.54
C PRO A 63 8.14 -4.56 -6.50
N PHE A 64 7.77 -3.62 -5.64
CA PHE A 64 6.70 -3.80 -4.66
C PHE A 64 5.29 -3.82 -5.27
N PHE A 65 5.11 -3.28 -6.48
CA PHE A 65 3.85 -3.35 -7.24
C PHE A 65 3.67 -4.66 -8.00
N ARG A 66 4.58 -5.62 -7.84
CA ARG A 66 4.63 -6.86 -8.62
C ARG A 66 3.29 -7.57 -8.74
N SER A 67 2.60 -7.85 -7.62
CA SER A 67 1.33 -8.58 -7.66
C SER A 67 0.26 -7.83 -8.48
N LEU A 68 0.22 -6.50 -8.36
CA LEU A 68 -0.71 -5.66 -9.12
C LEU A 68 -0.36 -5.64 -10.61
N ILE A 69 0.92 -5.55 -10.96
CA ILE A 69 1.37 -5.65 -12.35
C ILE A 69 0.97 -7.00 -12.95
N ILE A 70 1.14 -8.10 -12.22
CA ILE A 70 0.73 -9.44 -12.69
C ILE A 70 -0.77 -9.51 -12.97
N GLN A 71 -1.60 -8.89 -12.12
CA GLN A 71 -3.04 -8.83 -12.36
C GLN A 71 -3.38 -8.07 -13.65
N VAL A 72 -2.77 -6.91 -13.87
CA VAL A 72 -2.95 -6.11 -15.10
C VAL A 72 -2.50 -6.91 -16.33
N PHE A 73 -1.33 -7.53 -16.29
CA PHE A 73 -0.84 -8.39 -17.36
C PHE A 73 -1.82 -9.53 -17.67
N ASN A 74 -2.28 -10.25 -16.64
CA ASN A 74 -3.20 -11.36 -16.83
C ASN A 74 -4.50 -10.91 -17.50
N LYS A 75 -5.02 -9.75 -17.11
CA LYS A 75 -6.24 -9.17 -17.67
C LYS A 75 -6.06 -8.75 -19.14
N LEU A 76 -4.99 -8.01 -19.45
CA LEU A 76 -4.69 -7.56 -20.81
C LEU A 76 -4.42 -8.73 -21.78
N MET A 77 -3.78 -9.81 -21.30
CA MET A 77 -3.51 -11.00 -22.12
C MET A 77 -4.76 -11.82 -22.46
N GLN A 78 -5.94 -11.48 -21.91
CA GLN A 78 -7.21 -12.07 -22.33
C GLN A 78 -7.73 -11.47 -23.65
N VAL A 79 -7.11 -10.38 -24.13
CA VAL A 79 -7.53 -9.63 -25.31
C VAL A 79 -6.59 -9.91 -26.49
N PRO A 80 -7.06 -10.56 -27.58
CA PRO A 80 -6.18 -10.99 -28.67
C PRO A 80 -5.37 -9.89 -29.33
N SER A 81 -5.93 -8.68 -29.49
CA SER A 81 -5.21 -7.54 -30.08
C SER A 81 -4.02 -7.07 -29.23
N TRP A 82 -4.17 -7.11 -27.90
CA TRP A 82 -3.09 -6.79 -26.95
C TRP A 82 -2.01 -7.86 -26.93
N VAL A 83 -2.38 -9.14 -27.10
CA VAL A 83 -1.44 -10.24 -27.29
C VAL A 83 -0.67 -10.07 -28.60
N ALA A 84 -1.35 -9.70 -29.69
CA ALA A 84 -0.70 -9.46 -30.97
C ALA A 84 0.29 -8.28 -30.90
N ALA A 85 -0.09 -7.20 -30.21
CA ALA A 85 0.80 -6.06 -29.97
C ALA A 85 2.04 -6.44 -29.15
N TRP A 86 1.88 -7.32 -28.15
CA TRP A 86 3.00 -7.89 -27.40
C TRP A 86 3.94 -8.70 -28.30
N GLU A 87 3.40 -9.66 -29.07
CA GLU A 87 4.20 -10.54 -29.93
C GLU A 87 4.95 -9.78 -31.03
N ALA A 88 4.42 -8.65 -31.49
CA ALA A 88 5.04 -7.83 -32.52
C ALA A 88 6.29 -7.06 -32.02
N ASP A 89 6.42 -6.78 -30.72
CA ASP A 89 7.51 -5.96 -30.17
C ASP A 89 8.62 -6.82 -29.55
N VAL A 90 9.64 -7.12 -30.36
CA VAL A 90 10.81 -7.92 -29.93
C VAL A 90 11.67 -7.18 -28.90
N GLU A 91 11.74 -5.85 -28.95
CA GLU A 91 12.53 -5.07 -27.98
C GLU A 91 11.88 -5.13 -26.60
N LEU A 92 10.55 -5.17 -26.56
CA LEU A 92 9.80 -5.35 -25.33
C LEU A 92 10.14 -6.67 -24.63
N HIS A 93 10.27 -7.77 -25.39
CA HIS A 93 10.71 -9.05 -24.84
C HIS A 93 12.11 -8.97 -24.22
N LYS A 94 13.04 -8.24 -24.83
CA LYS A 94 14.37 -8.03 -24.25
C LYS A 94 14.30 -7.26 -22.94
N LYS A 95 13.44 -6.25 -22.84
CA LYS A 95 13.24 -5.49 -21.58
C LYS A 95 12.68 -6.36 -20.47
N VAL A 96 11.76 -7.28 -20.77
CA VAL A 96 11.26 -8.26 -19.78
C VAL A 96 12.40 -9.10 -19.20
N GLN A 97 13.36 -9.51 -20.03
CA GLN A 97 14.51 -10.30 -19.58
C GLN A 97 15.45 -9.55 -18.63
N THR A 98 15.36 -8.22 -18.59
CA THR A 98 16.11 -7.39 -17.62
C THR A 98 15.42 -7.24 -16.26
N LEU A 99 14.16 -7.69 -16.13
CA LEU A 99 13.45 -7.68 -14.86
C LEU A 99 14.03 -8.71 -13.88
N HIS A 100 13.69 -8.59 -12.60
CA HIS A 100 14.10 -9.60 -11.61
C HIS A 100 13.53 -10.99 -11.97
N GLU A 101 14.33 -12.05 -11.78
CA GLU A 101 13.97 -13.43 -12.18
C GLU A 101 12.62 -13.87 -11.63
N ASP A 102 12.34 -13.57 -10.36
CA ASP A 102 11.06 -13.93 -9.77
C ASP A 102 9.87 -13.24 -10.48
N LEU A 103 10.02 -11.97 -10.88
CA LEU A 103 8.96 -11.25 -11.60
C LEU A 103 8.80 -11.80 -13.02
N GLN A 104 9.92 -12.10 -13.71
CA GLN A 104 9.87 -12.79 -15.00
C GLN A 104 9.12 -14.12 -14.88
N SER A 105 9.44 -14.92 -13.86
CA SER A 105 8.79 -16.20 -13.60
C SER A 105 7.30 -16.03 -13.38
N ALA A 106 6.89 -15.03 -12.59
CA ALA A 106 5.49 -14.72 -12.34
C ALA A 106 4.75 -14.28 -13.62
N ILE A 107 5.36 -13.44 -14.46
CA ILE A 107 4.82 -13.00 -15.76
C ILE A 107 4.68 -14.21 -16.70
N GLY A 108 5.73 -15.02 -16.84
CA GLY A 108 5.74 -16.21 -17.71
C GLY A 108 4.78 -17.30 -17.27
N ALA A 109 4.42 -17.37 -15.98
CA ALA A 109 3.40 -18.29 -15.48
C ALA A 109 1.97 -17.93 -15.92
N GLN A 110 1.71 -16.66 -16.28
CA GLN A 110 0.34 -16.21 -16.59
C GLN A 110 -0.15 -16.66 -17.97
N HIS A 111 0.73 -16.71 -18.97
CA HIS A 111 0.35 -16.98 -20.35
C HIS A 111 1.51 -17.58 -21.17
N GLU A 112 1.20 -18.52 -22.06
CA GLU A 112 2.23 -19.22 -22.86
C GLU A 112 3.00 -18.29 -23.80
N VAL A 113 2.37 -17.21 -24.27
CA VAL A 113 3.05 -16.17 -25.07
C VAL A 113 4.13 -15.48 -24.24
N LEU A 114 3.81 -15.09 -23.00
CA LEU A 114 4.76 -14.43 -22.10
C LEU A 114 5.93 -15.33 -21.72
N LYS A 115 5.68 -16.63 -21.60
CA LYS A 115 6.71 -17.64 -21.31
C LYS A 115 7.82 -17.68 -22.37
N LYS A 116 7.54 -17.31 -23.61
CA LYS A 116 8.55 -17.22 -24.68
C LYS A 116 9.45 -15.98 -24.54
N SER A 117 9.01 -14.98 -23.78
CA SER A 117 9.69 -13.69 -23.65
C SER A 117 10.61 -13.62 -22.42
N ILE A 118 10.58 -14.61 -21.51
CA ILE A 118 11.39 -14.60 -20.28
C ILE A 118 12.73 -15.31 -20.45
N ALA A 119 13.69 -15.00 -19.57
CA ALA A 119 15.02 -15.59 -19.62
C ALA A 119 15.00 -17.11 -19.28
N PRO A 120 15.93 -17.91 -19.85
CA PRO A 120 16.00 -19.34 -19.56
C PRO A 120 16.16 -19.70 -18.07
N ALA A 121 16.84 -18.85 -17.29
CA ALA A 121 16.97 -19.03 -15.85
C ALA A 121 15.61 -18.92 -15.14
N ALA A 122 14.81 -17.91 -15.51
CA ALA A 122 13.47 -17.71 -14.96
C ALA A 122 12.49 -18.82 -15.34
N LEU A 123 12.65 -19.46 -16.51
CA LEU A 123 11.80 -20.60 -16.92
C LEU A 123 11.82 -21.76 -15.93
N GLN A 124 12.97 -22.00 -15.27
CA GLN A 124 13.11 -23.06 -14.27
C GLN A 124 12.30 -22.76 -13.00
N SER A 125 12.13 -21.47 -12.70
CA SER A 125 11.45 -20.96 -11.51
C SER A 125 9.96 -20.68 -11.71
N VAL A 126 9.41 -20.87 -12.91
CA VAL A 126 7.96 -20.73 -13.19
C VAL A 126 7.11 -21.65 -12.32
N THR A 127 7.63 -22.81 -11.92
CA THR A 127 6.93 -23.74 -11.01
C THR A 127 7.00 -23.33 -9.54
N LEU A 128 7.91 -22.40 -9.20
CA LEU A 128 8.15 -21.88 -7.85
C LEU A 128 7.50 -20.50 -7.63
N VAL A 129 6.61 -20.09 -8.55
CA VAL A 129 5.84 -18.85 -8.41
C VAL A 129 5.01 -18.89 -7.12
N ARG A 130 4.96 -17.75 -6.44
CA ARG A 130 4.24 -17.61 -5.17
C ARG A 130 2.78 -17.97 -5.36
N VAL A 131 2.15 -18.49 -4.31
CA VAL A 131 0.77 -18.99 -4.40
C VAL A 131 -0.17 -17.87 -4.88
N ASP A 132 -0.06 -16.68 -4.30
CA ASP A 132 -0.81 -15.47 -4.64
C ASP A 132 -0.59 -14.95 -6.07
N GLU A 133 0.44 -15.44 -6.76
CA GLU A 133 0.79 -15.05 -8.13
C GLU A 133 0.43 -16.12 -9.16
N ARG A 134 -0.16 -17.24 -8.72
CA ARG A 134 -0.61 -18.28 -9.66
C ARG A 134 -1.79 -17.77 -10.49
N PRO A 135 -1.94 -18.20 -11.74
CA PRO A 135 -3.00 -17.68 -12.62
C PRO A 135 -4.42 -17.79 -12.05
N GLN A 136 -4.70 -18.83 -11.27
CA GLN A 136 -5.99 -19.02 -10.61
C GLN A 136 -6.21 -17.99 -9.48
N GLU A 137 -5.22 -17.81 -8.60
CA GLU A 137 -5.28 -16.83 -7.51
C GLU A 137 -5.32 -15.40 -8.03
N VAL A 138 -4.57 -15.09 -9.10
CA VAL A 138 -4.61 -13.80 -9.77
C VAL A 138 -6.00 -13.49 -10.31
N ARG A 139 -6.67 -14.48 -10.92
CA ARG A 139 -8.06 -14.31 -11.40
C ARG A 139 -9.04 -14.09 -10.24
N LEU A 140 -8.89 -14.83 -9.15
CA LEU A 140 -9.71 -14.65 -7.95
C LEU A 140 -9.47 -13.27 -7.32
N ALA A 141 -8.24 -12.79 -7.30
CA ALA A 141 -7.91 -11.46 -6.80
C ALA A 141 -8.56 -10.35 -7.65
N ILE A 142 -8.49 -10.47 -8.98
CA ILE A 142 -9.16 -9.54 -9.92
C ILE A 142 -10.69 -9.54 -9.68
N GLU A 143 -11.29 -10.72 -9.51
CA GLU A 143 -12.74 -10.84 -9.26
C GLU A 143 -13.14 -10.25 -7.90
N LYS A 144 -12.34 -10.51 -6.86
CA LYS A 144 -12.54 -9.94 -5.52
C LYS A 144 -12.45 -8.41 -5.54
N GLU A 145 -11.45 -7.86 -6.21
CA GLU A 145 -11.28 -6.41 -6.33
C GLU A 145 -12.45 -5.77 -7.09
N ARG A 146 -12.89 -6.41 -8.19
CA ARG A 146 -14.08 -5.97 -8.93
C ARG A 146 -15.34 -5.96 -8.05
N MET A 147 -15.55 -6.97 -7.21
CA MET A 147 -16.69 -7.00 -6.28
C MET A 147 -16.62 -5.89 -5.24
N ILE A 148 -15.43 -5.62 -4.68
CA ILE A 148 -15.23 -4.52 -3.71
C ILE A 148 -15.60 -3.18 -4.35
N ASP A 149 -15.20 -2.96 -5.59
CA ASP A 149 -15.51 -1.71 -6.29
C ASP A 149 -17.00 -1.55 -6.56
N VAL A 150 -17.72 -2.62 -6.93
CA VAL A 150 -19.19 -2.57 -7.07
C VAL A 150 -19.85 -2.22 -5.73
N ILE A 151 -19.38 -2.83 -4.63
CA ILE A 151 -19.90 -2.52 -3.29
C ILE A 151 -19.64 -1.06 -2.92
N LYS A 152 -18.45 -0.51 -3.25
CA LYS A 152 -18.14 0.90 -3.01
C LYS A 152 -19.04 1.82 -3.82
N GLU A 153 -19.23 1.53 -5.11
CA GLU A 153 -20.12 2.31 -5.99
C GLU A 153 -21.58 2.29 -5.48
N ASP A 154 -22.06 1.13 -5.01
CA ASP A 154 -23.39 0.99 -4.42
C ASP A 154 -23.52 1.84 -3.14
N LEU A 155 -22.48 1.87 -2.30
CA LEU A 155 -22.45 2.69 -1.07
C LEU A 155 -22.30 4.19 -1.35
N GLU A 156 -21.59 4.57 -2.41
CA GLU A 156 -21.44 5.96 -2.85
C GLU A 156 -22.70 6.48 -3.56
N SER A 157 -23.56 5.57 -4.07
CA SER A 157 -24.84 5.92 -4.69
C SER A 157 -25.95 6.28 -3.70
N ASP A 158 -25.80 5.94 -2.42
CA ASP A 158 -26.66 6.35 -1.30
C ASP A 158 -26.12 7.65 -0.66
N ASP A 159 -26.39 8.78 -1.31
CA ASP A 159 -26.40 10.15 -0.77
C ASP A 159 -25.07 10.68 -0.19
N TRP A 160 -24.32 11.47 -0.97
CA TRP A 160 -23.82 12.83 -0.64
C TRP A 160 -22.98 13.39 -1.80
N VAL A 161 -23.56 14.34 -2.53
CA VAL A 161 -22.87 15.11 -3.58
C VAL A 161 -22.01 16.18 -2.92
N VAL A 162 -20.68 16.02 -2.97
CA VAL A 162 -19.74 17.14 -2.85
C VAL A 162 -18.84 17.09 -4.08
N ALA A 163 -19.14 17.98 -5.02
CA ALA A 163 -18.28 18.27 -6.15
C ALA A 163 -17.26 19.32 -5.71
N GLU A 164 -15.98 19.09 -6.00
CA GLU A 164 -15.04 20.15 -6.39
C GLU A 164 -13.82 19.49 -7.09
N GLU A 165 -13.62 19.86 -8.34
CA GLU A 165 -12.42 19.57 -9.14
C GLU A 165 -11.37 20.62 -8.79
N GLU A 166 -10.20 20.21 -8.30
CA GLU A 166 -9.03 21.10 -8.16
C GLU A 166 -7.78 20.49 -8.80
N GLU A 167 -7.00 21.38 -9.41
CA GLU A 167 -5.77 21.17 -10.17
C GLU A 167 -4.75 20.27 -9.44
N GLU A 168 -4.19 19.27 -10.11
CA GLU A 168 -3.26 18.32 -9.49
C GLU A 168 -2.03 19.02 -8.87
N PRO A 169 -1.91 19.02 -7.54
CA PRO A 169 -0.74 19.58 -6.88
C PRO A 169 0.42 18.59 -7.03
N VAL A 170 1.61 19.13 -7.22
CA VAL A 170 2.87 18.38 -7.15
C VAL A 170 2.87 17.58 -5.85
N ALA A 171 2.76 16.25 -5.95
CA ALA A 171 2.60 15.37 -4.78
C ALA A 171 3.70 15.63 -3.76
N ASP A 172 3.30 16.08 -2.56
CA ASP A 172 4.21 16.33 -1.45
C ASP A 172 4.90 14.99 -1.07
N PRO A 173 6.24 14.89 -1.17
CA PRO A 173 6.97 13.68 -0.82
C PRO A 173 6.77 13.23 0.64
N ALA A 174 6.37 14.14 1.54
CA ALA A 174 6.02 13.80 2.91
C ALA A 174 4.66 13.11 2.98
N LEU A 175 3.63 13.68 2.37
CA LEU A 175 2.30 13.09 2.26
C LEU A 175 2.34 11.70 1.61
N SER A 176 3.06 11.57 0.49
CA SER A 176 3.19 10.29 -0.21
C SER A 176 3.82 9.21 0.68
N ALA A 177 4.83 9.56 1.49
CA ALA A 177 5.45 8.60 2.40
C ALA A 177 4.52 8.21 3.58
N LEU A 178 3.69 9.15 4.05
CA LEU A 178 2.66 8.85 5.05
C LEU A 178 1.60 7.91 4.47
N GLN A 179 1.10 8.18 3.27
CA GLN A 179 0.16 7.33 2.54
C GLN A 179 0.71 5.93 2.32
N GLU A 180 1.95 5.78 1.87
CA GLU A 180 2.60 4.45 1.73
C GLU A 180 2.61 3.67 3.06
N GLY A 181 2.82 4.36 4.18
CA GLY A 181 2.75 3.76 5.51
C GLY A 181 1.34 3.34 5.92
N ILE A 182 0.35 4.19 5.63
CA ILE A 182 -1.07 3.92 5.87
C ILE A 182 -1.55 2.75 5.02
N ASP A 183 -1.19 2.71 3.73
CA ASP A 183 -1.51 1.62 2.81
C ASP A 183 -0.92 0.30 3.28
N ALA A 184 0.34 0.31 3.74
CA ALA A 184 0.99 -0.87 4.26
C ALA A 184 0.31 -1.42 5.52
N VAL A 185 -0.19 -0.55 6.39
CA VAL A 185 -1.03 -0.93 7.54
C VAL A 185 -2.39 -1.43 7.06
N SER A 186 -2.95 -0.77 6.06
CA SER A 186 -4.26 -1.07 5.53
C SER A 186 -4.34 -2.43 4.84
N ALA A 187 -3.23 -2.92 4.31
CA ALA A 187 -3.10 -4.23 3.69
C ALA A 187 -2.99 -5.40 4.71
N ILE A 188 -2.97 -5.12 6.02
CA ILE A 188 -2.95 -6.13 7.08
C ILE A 188 -4.36 -6.30 7.63
N ASP A 189 -5.08 -7.26 7.06
CA ASP A 189 -6.46 -7.60 7.44
C ASP A 189 -6.54 -8.86 8.30
N GLU A 190 -5.53 -9.75 8.21
CA GLU A 190 -5.49 -11.02 8.93
C GLU A 190 -4.39 -11.09 10.00
N PRO A 191 -4.59 -11.83 11.10
CA PRO A 191 -3.56 -12.05 12.11
C PRO A 191 -2.27 -12.69 11.55
N SER A 192 -2.40 -13.57 10.55
CA SER A 192 -1.28 -14.21 9.85
C SER A 192 -0.35 -13.20 9.16
N GLN A 193 -0.92 -12.13 8.60
CA GLN A 193 -0.18 -11.05 7.94
C GLN A 193 0.55 -10.15 8.94
N MET A 194 0.06 -10.07 10.19
CA MET A 194 0.76 -9.35 11.26
C MET A 194 2.15 -9.93 11.53
N ASP A 195 2.29 -11.25 11.36
CA ASP A 195 3.55 -11.93 11.55
C ASP A 195 4.55 -11.70 10.41
N SER A 196 4.10 -11.81 9.16
CA SER A 196 4.95 -11.67 7.97
C SER A 196 5.22 -10.21 7.56
N CYS A 197 4.22 -9.34 7.71
CA CYS A 197 4.23 -8.00 7.12
C CYS A 197 4.22 -6.87 8.18
N GLY A 198 3.81 -7.14 9.41
CA GLY A 198 3.58 -6.11 10.42
C GLY A 198 4.81 -5.25 10.74
N LEU A 199 6.01 -5.83 10.80
CA LEU A 199 7.24 -5.05 11.04
C LEU A 199 7.56 -4.11 9.87
N ARG A 200 7.31 -4.54 8.63
CA ARG A 200 7.49 -3.70 7.44
C ARG A 200 6.51 -2.53 7.45
N ALA A 201 5.23 -2.81 7.72
CA ALA A 201 4.20 -1.78 7.83
C ALA A 201 4.51 -0.76 8.93
N LEU A 202 4.96 -1.21 10.11
CA LEU A 202 5.40 -0.32 11.19
C LEU A 202 6.54 0.59 10.72
N ASN A 203 7.54 0.05 10.04
CA ASN A 203 8.68 0.84 9.57
C ASN A 203 8.29 1.86 8.48
N GLN A 204 7.41 1.50 7.55
CA GLN A 204 6.91 2.42 6.52
C GLN A 204 6.09 3.54 7.15
N LEU A 205 5.17 3.20 8.05
CA LEU A 205 4.39 4.18 8.79
C LEU A 205 5.28 5.11 9.61
N ARG A 206 6.33 4.57 10.26
CA ARG A 206 7.31 5.36 11.01
C ARG A 206 8.05 6.35 10.10
N ILE A 207 8.50 5.94 8.92
CA ILE A 207 9.15 6.83 7.96
C ILE A 207 8.21 7.96 7.54
N GLY A 208 6.95 7.63 7.21
CA GLY A 208 5.92 8.61 6.86
C GLY A 208 5.68 9.62 7.98
N CYS A 209 5.44 9.14 9.21
CA CYS A 209 5.21 10.01 10.37
C CYS A 209 6.41 10.93 10.67
N ILE A 210 7.64 10.45 10.50
CA ILE A 210 8.86 11.26 10.69
C ILE A 210 8.98 12.34 9.62
N ARG A 211 8.66 12.02 8.35
CA ARG A 211 8.71 13.00 7.25
C ARG A 211 7.68 14.11 7.39
N CYS A 212 6.52 13.80 7.96
CA CYS A 212 5.48 14.78 8.28
C CYS A 212 5.69 15.44 9.65
N ALA A 213 6.76 15.14 10.39
CA ALA A 213 6.93 15.69 11.73
C ALA A 213 7.09 17.22 11.68
N GLY A 214 6.17 17.93 12.32
CA GLY A 214 6.12 19.40 12.33
C GLY A 214 5.20 20.01 11.26
N ASP A 215 4.64 19.20 10.36
CA ASP A 215 3.58 19.59 9.45
C ASP A 215 2.33 18.75 9.69
N ASP A 216 1.25 19.40 10.10
CA ASP A 216 0.00 18.72 10.45
C ASP A 216 -0.93 18.52 9.24
N GLN A 217 -0.64 19.15 8.08
CA GLN A 217 -1.48 19.05 6.89
C GLN A 217 -1.62 17.62 6.37
N PRO A 218 -0.55 16.81 6.23
CA PRO A 218 -0.68 15.42 5.79
C PRO A 218 -1.52 14.57 6.75
N PHE A 219 -1.43 14.83 8.05
CA PHE A 219 -2.25 14.12 9.03
C PHE A 219 -3.73 14.54 8.93
N LEU A 220 -4.02 15.81 8.68
CA LEU A 220 -5.40 16.27 8.48
C LEU A 220 -6.04 15.62 7.24
N GLN A 221 -5.31 15.51 6.14
CA GLN A 221 -5.79 14.88 4.90
C GLN A 221 -6.09 13.38 5.10
N GLU A 222 -5.33 12.72 5.97
CA GLU A 222 -5.45 11.28 6.21
C GLU A 222 -6.20 10.93 7.50
N VAL A 223 -6.93 11.88 8.10
CA VAL A 223 -7.53 11.73 9.44
C VAL A 223 -8.48 10.54 9.57
N ASP A 224 -9.16 10.17 8.49
CA ASP A 224 -10.09 9.05 8.44
C ASP A 224 -9.38 7.69 8.63
N ASN A 225 -8.08 7.62 8.31
CA ASN A 225 -7.25 6.44 8.50
C ASN A 225 -6.77 6.26 9.95
N ALA A 226 -6.91 7.29 10.80
CA ALA A 226 -6.37 7.30 12.16
C ALA A 226 -6.85 6.11 13.04
N PRO A 227 -8.16 5.76 13.09
CA PRO A 227 -8.60 4.64 13.90
C PRO A 227 -7.99 3.30 13.49
N LYS A 228 -7.82 3.09 12.18
CA LYS A 228 -7.23 1.84 11.64
C LYS A 228 -5.77 1.75 12.03
N VAL A 229 -5.01 2.83 11.87
CA VAL A 229 -3.59 2.88 12.25
C VAL A 229 -3.39 2.67 13.75
N PHE A 230 -4.17 3.33 14.61
CA PHE A 230 -4.07 3.10 16.06
C PHE A 230 -4.41 1.65 16.42
N ASN A 231 -5.45 1.07 15.82
CA ASN A 231 -5.80 -0.33 16.04
C ASN A 231 -4.67 -1.28 15.65
N PHE A 232 -4.02 -1.02 14.50
CA PHE A 232 -2.84 -1.77 14.07
C PHE A 232 -1.72 -1.67 15.11
N LEU A 233 -1.33 -0.46 15.53
CA LEU A 233 -0.23 -0.23 16.47
C LEU A 233 -0.45 -0.95 17.81
N LEU A 234 -1.67 -0.85 18.37
CA LEU A 234 -2.03 -1.50 19.63
C LEU A 234 -2.06 -3.03 19.48
N SER A 235 -2.58 -3.54 18.37
CA SER A 235 -2.62 -4.99 18.10
C SER A 235 -1.22 -5.56 17.87
N PHE A 236 -0.40 -4.84 17.11
CA PHE A 236 0.98 -5.23 16.78
C PHE A 236 1.84 -5.29 18.04
N VAL A 237 1.78 -4.29 18.92
CA VAL A 237 2.57 -4.30 20.17
C VAL A 237 2.10 -5.35 21.16
N LYS A 238 0.80 -5.69 21.17
CA LYS A 238 0.25 -6.79 21.97
C LYS A 238 0.83 -8.14 21.54
N GLN A 239 0.94 -8.36 20.22
CA GLN A 239 1.49 -9.60 19.66
C GLN A 239 3.03 -9.65 19.70
N LYS A 240 3.69 -8.50 19.47
CA LYS A 240 5.14 -8.37 19.40
C LYS A 240 5.65 -7.32 20.40
N PRO A 241 5.65 -7.61 21.71
CA PRO A 241 6.12 -6.69 22.75
C PRO A 241 7.54 -6.15 22.55
N ALA A 242 8.42 -6.92 21.91
CA ALA A 242 9.79 -6.51 21.59
C ALA A 242 9.86 -5.26 20.69
N SER A 243 8.81 -4.96 19.94
CA SER A 243 8.72 -3.79 19.05
C SER A 243 8.15 -2.53 19.72
N ILE A 244 7.98 -2.54 21.05
CA ILE A 244 7.40 -1.43 21.82
C ILE A 244 8.05 -0.07 21.54
N ASN A 245 9.37 0.00 21.35
CA ASN A 245 10.06 1.26 21.11
C ASN A 245 9.63 1.91 19.79
N GLY A 246 9.55 1.13 18.71
CA GLY A 246 9.11 1.62 17.40
C GLY A 246 7.64 2.03 17.42
N VAL A 247 6.79 1.26 18.09
CA VAL A 247 5.37 1.61 18.25
C VAL A 247 5.20 2.89 19.08
N ALA A 248 5.96 3.03 20.17
CA ALA A 248 5.88 4.21 21.03
C ALA A 248 6.32 5.49 20.31
N GLU A 249 7.35 5.40 19.45
CA GLU A 249 7.80 6.52 18.62
C GLU A 249 6.71 6.99 17.65
N VAL A 250 6.08 6.05 16.93
CA VAL A 250 4.98 6.36 16.01
C VAL A 250 3.79 6.94 16.78
N ILE A 251 3.35 6.31 17.87
CA ILE A 251 2.25 6.84 18.69
C ILE A 251 2.58 8.24 19.19
N ASN A 252 3.82 8.53 19.60
CA ASN A 252 4.18 9.87 20.05
C ASN A 252 4.02 10.92 18.94
N LEU A 253 4.44 10.60 17.71
CA LEU A 253 4.26 11.48 16.55
C LEU A 253 2.77 11.70 16.25
N LEU A 254 1.97 10.63 16.26
CA LEU A 254 0.51 10.72 16.03
C LEU A 254 -0.21 11.49 17.15
N MET A 255 0.29 11.45 18.38
CA MET A 255 -0.27 12.25 19.49
C MET A 255 0.12 13.73 19.41
N ALA A 256 1.18 14.05 18.67
CA ALA A 256 1.59 15.43 18.41
C ALA A 256 0.84 16.05 17.22
N SER A 257 0.12 15.26 16.42
CA SER A 257 -0.66 15.70 15.26
C SER A 257 -2.16 15.83 15.55
N SER A 258 -2.93 16.24 14.53
CA SER A 258 -4.40 16.28 14.50
C SER A 258 -5.07 14.95 14.87
N TRP A 259 -4.39 13.82 14.63
CA TRP A 259 -4.90 12.48 14.95
C TRP A 259 -5.10 12.24 16.45
N CYS A 260 -4.44 13.03 17.29
CA CYS A 260 -4.67 13.03 18.72
C CYS A 260 -6.16 13.17 19.09
N ALA A 261 -6.87 14.10 18.43
CA ALA A 261 -8.28 14.35 18.73
C ALA A 261 -9.15 13.13 18.40
N VAL A 262 -8.78 12.37 17.37
CA VAL A 262 -9.47 11.11 17.01
C VAL A 262 -9.28 10.08 18.12
N PHE A 263 -8.06 9.91 18.62
CA PHE A 263 -7.77 8.99 19.71
C PHE A 263 -8.50 9.37 21.02
N GLU A 264 -8.49 10.65 21.40
CA GLU A 264 -9.14 11.16 22.62
C GLU A 264 -10.67 11.02 22.58
N LYS A 265 -11.28 11.07 21.39
CA LYS A 265 -12.74 10.88 21.23
C LYS A 265 -13.15 9.42 21.07
N ASN A 266 -12.25 8.54 20.61
CA ASN A 266 -12.58 7.14 20.33
C ASN A 266 -12.40 6.25 21.57
N LYS A 267 -13.51 5.94 22.25
CA LYS A 267 -13.51 5.10 23.46
C LYS A 267 -12.99 3.68 23.23
N LEU A 268 -13.25 3.09 22.06
CA LEU A 268 -12.80 1.73 21.74
C LEU A 268 -11.27 1.65 21.65
N LEU A 269 -10.61 2.66 21.08
CA LEU A 269 -9.15 2.72 21.05
C LEU A 269 -8.56 2.84 22.46
N GLN A 270 -9.21 3.62 23.33
CA GLN A 270 -8.78 3.77 24.72
C GLN A 270 -8.98 2.49 25.52
N GLU A 271 -10.08 1.77 25.30
CA GLU A 271 -10.31 0.45 25.91
C GLU A 271 -9.24 -0.54 25.45
N ARG A 272 -8.92 -0.60 24.15
CA ARG A 272 -7.83 -1.44 23.64
C ARG A 272 -6.47 -1.10 24.21
N LEU A 273 -6.18 0.19 24.41
CA LEU A 273 -4.98 0.61 25.11
C LEU A 273 -4.95 0.06 26.55
N ARG A 274 -6.07 0.08 27.27
CA ARG A 274 -6.19 -0.46 28.65
C ARG A 274 -6.16 -1.99 28.70
N GLU A 275 -6.50 -2.67 27.62
CA GLU A 275 -6.36 -4.13 27.50
C GLU A 275 -4.91 -4.60 27.33
N LEU A 276 -3.98 -3.70 27.01
CA LEU A 276 -2.57 -4.06 26.94
C LEU A 276 -2.02 -4.45 28.32
N PRO A 277 -1.01 -5.34 28.39
CA PRO A 277 -0.24 -5.56 29.60
C PRO A 277 0.22 -4.23 30.23
N LYS A 278 0.15 -4.11 31.56
CA LYS A 278 0.42 -2.85 32.27
C LYS A 278 1.80 -2.28 31.98
N GLN A 279 2.79 -3.15 31.73
CA GLN A 279 4.13 -2.74 31.33
C GLN A 279 4.15 -2.03 29.97
N LEU A 280 3.42 -2.54 28.97
CA LEU A 280 3.33 -1.90 27.66
C LEU A 280 2.58 -0.58 27.74
N GLN A 281 1.47 -0.54 28.49
CA GLN A 281 0.77 0.72 28.80
C GLN A 281 1.72 1.76 29.40
N ALA A 282 2.51 1.35 30.39
CA ALA A 282 3.44 2.24 31.08
C ALA A 282 4.54 2.77 30.12
N SER A 283 5.07 1.91 29.24
CA SER A 283 6.05 2.29 28.22
C SER A 283 5.48 3.28 27.20
N LEU A 284 4.26 3.05 26.70
CA LEU A 284 3.59 3.99 25.79
C LEU A 284 3.27 5.32 26.48
N GLY A 285 2.75 5.27 27.70
CA GLY A 285 2.43 6.46 28.50
C GLY A 285 3.65 7.27 28.92
N LEU A 286 4.85 6.66 28.99
CA LEU A 286 6.09 7.39 29.29
C LEU A 286 6.47 8.36 28.17
N GLN A 287 6.12 8.04 26.92
CA GLN A 287 6.48 8.84 25.75
C GLN A 287 5.49 9.98 25.48
N SER A 288 4.22 9.83 25.87
CA SER A 288 3.17 10.82 25.61
C SER A 288 2.29 11.06 26.82
N SER A 289 2.23 12.31 27.29
CA SER A 289 1.34 12.74 28.38
C SER A 289 -0.13 12.53 28.05
N LYS A 290 -0.49 12.62 26.76
CA LYS A 290 -1.85 12.36 26.28
C LYS A 290 -2.20 10.89 26.43
N VAL A 291 -1.32 9.98 26.00
CA VAL A 291 -1.50 8.52 26.23
C VAL A 291 -1.57 8.22 27.73
N LEU A 292 -0.71 8.85 28.54
CA LEU A 292 -0.68 8.67 29.99
C LEU A 292 -2.03 8.98 30.66
N ALA A 293 -2.80 9.93 30.11
CA ALA A 293 -4.13 10.29 30.61
C ALA A 293 -5.16 9.15 30.43
N HIS A 294 -4.96 8.26 29.45
CA HIS A 294 -5.92 7.21 29.10
C HIS A 294 -5.54 5.79 29.56
N ILE A 295 -4.30 5.56 30.01
CA ILE A 295 -3.89 4.27 30.59
C ILE A 295 -4.40 4.06 32.02
N ASP A 296 -4.38 2.80 32.48
CA ASP A 296 -4.82 2.43 33.82
C ASP A 296 -3.99 3.07 34.94
N ALA A 297 -4.63 3.31 36.09
CA ALA A 297 -3.99 3.92 37.26
C ALA A 297 -2.76 3.12 37.74
N GLU A 298 -2.80 1.79 37.64
CA GLU A 298 -1.67 0.94 38.00
C GLU A 298 -0.49 1.07 37.02
N ALA A 299 -0.77 1.11 35.71
CA ALA A 299 0.24 1.37 34.71
C ALA A 299 0.85 2.76 34.88
N ARG A 300 0.04 3.78 35.16
CA ARG A 300 0.47 5.16 35.43
C ARG A 300 1.42 5.25 36.63
N ARG A 301 1.13 4.54 37.73
CA ARG A 301 2.05 4.43 38.89
C ARG A 301 3.39 3.80 38.50
N SER A 302 3.36 2.80 37.63
CA SER A 302 4.57 2.14 37.13
C SER A 302 5.42 3.08 36.28
N THR A 303 4.80 3.88 35.40
CA THR A 303 5.48 4.94 34.63
C THR A 303 6.22 5.93 35.53
N MET A 304 5.59 6.39 36.61
CA MET A 304 6.21 7.33 37.57
C MET A 304 7.46 6.74 38.24
N ARG A 305 7.42 5.45 38.61
CA ARG A 305 8.57 4.75 39.20
C ARG A 305 9.72 4.61 38.19
N MET A 306 9.40 4.28 36.93
CA MET A 306 10.39 4.16 35.86
C MET A 306 11.03 5.52 35.53
N GLY A 307 10.25 6.60 35.50
CA GLY A 307 10.75 7.96 35.28
C GLY A 307 11.72 8.42 36.37
N SER A 308 11.39 8.20 37.65
CA SER A 308 12.28 8.55 38.76
C SER A 308 13.61 7.80 38.75
N SER A 309 13.61 6.53 38.34
CA SER A 309 14.84 5.74 38.21
C SER A 309 15.77 6.26 37.11
N LEU A 310 15.21 6.72 35.98
CA LEU A 310 15.99 7.29 34.87
C LEU A 310 16.59 8.65 35.22
N SER A 311 15.85 9.50 35.96
CA SER A 311 16.36 10.79 36.44
C SER A 311 17.47 10.64 37.48
N SER A 312 17.48 9.55 38.25
CA SER A 312 18.54 9.25 39.23
C SER A 312 19.83 8.72 38.59
N MET A 313 19.77 8.14 37.38
CA MET A 313 20.95 7.62 36.66
C MET A 313 21.66 8.68 35.80
N ARG A 314 21.00 9.82 35.52
CA ARG A 314 21.56 10.91 34.70
C ARG A 314 22.18 12.05 35.53
N ARG A 315 22.18 11.92 36.86
CA ARG A 315 22.93 12.78 37.78
C ARG A 315 24.18 12.05 38.22
#